data_AF-A0A2V9PNA9-F1
#
_entry.id   AF-A0A2V9PNA9-F1
#
_cell.length_a   1.000
_cell.length_b   1.000
_cell.length_c   1.000
_cell.angle_alpha   90.00
_cell.angle_beta   90.00
_cell.angle_gamma   90.00
#
_symmetry.space_group_name_H-M   'P 1'
#
loop_
_entity.id
_entity.type
_entity.pdbx_description
1 polymer ?
#
loop_
_entity_poly.entity_id
_entity_poly.type
_entity_poly.pdbx_seq_one_letter_code
_entity_poly.pdbx_strand_id
1 'polypeptide(L)'
;MCVPRLIAGHSAARRKAISPDHPRLTPNVVVRNVAFRSFALNRDMQYRAVLPSSVPPERKWPGVYLLHGGGADIHSLTNDSDVAQFPKRVSCL
;
A
#
# COMPACT_ATOMS: atom_id res chain seq x y z
N MET A 1 -36.68 3.11 34.28
CA MET A 1 -35.49 3.93 33.97
C MET A 1 -34.31 2.98 33.80
N CYS A 2 -33.75 2.85 32.60
CA CYS A 2 -32.59 2.00 32.32
C CYS A 2 -31.36 2.89 32.12
N VAL A 3 -30.31 2.68 32.92
CA VAL A 3 -29.05 3.41 32.81
C VAL A 3 -28.11 2.61 31.90
N PRO A 4 -27.61 3.15 30.78
CA PRO A 4 -26.67 2.42 29.94
C PRO A 4 -25.28 2.45 30.56
N ARG A 5 -24.67 1.27 30.73
CA ARG A 5 -23.24 1.13 31.05
C ARG A 5 -22.44 1.35 29.78
N LEU A 6 -21.67 2.43 29.73
CA LEU A 6 -20.70 2.69 28.67
C LEU A 6 -19.50 1.74 28.87
N ILE A 7 -19.26 0.82 27.93
CA ILE A 7 -18.01 0.05 27.90
C ILE A 7 -16.99 0.88 27.09
N ALA A 8 -16.06 1.52 27.80
CA ALA A 8 -14.92 2.18 27.18
C ALA A 8 -13.90 1.12 26.71
N GLY A 9 -13.90 0.83 25.41
CA GLY A 9 -12.86 0.02 24.78
C GLY A 9 -11.54 0.79 24.78
N HIS A 10 -10.59 0.38 25.63
CA HIS A 10 -9.22 0.89 25.58
C HIS A 10 -8.50 0.25 24.39
N SER A 11 -8.55 0.91 23.23
CA SER A 11 -7.66 0.57 22.12
C SER A 11 -6.28 1.15 22.45
N ALA A 12 -5.42 0.35 23.06
CA ALA A 12 -4.04 0.73 23.30
C ALA A 12 -3.40 1.09 21.95
N ALA A 13 -2.99 2.35 21.79
CA ALA A 13 -2.27 2.82 20.64
C ALA A 13 -0.93 2.06 20.55
N ARG A 14 -0.94 0.93 19.83
CA ARG A 14 0.25 0.13 19.56
C ARG A 14 1.16 1.03 18.73
N ARG A 15 2.21 1.59 19.34
CA ARG A 15 3.24 2.34 18.62
C ARG A 15 3.78 1.43 17.55
N LYS A 16 3.44 1.74 16.31
CA LYS A 16 3.87 0.99 15.15
C LYS A 16 5.39 1.18 15.06
N ALA A 17 6.15 0.13 15.36
CA ALA A 17 7.57 0.14 15.07
C ALA A 17 7.70 0.41 13.57
N ILE A 18 8.47 1.43 13.20
CA ILE A 18 8.77 1.71 11.79
C ILE A 18 9.71 0.60 11.36
N SER A 19 9.16 -0.46 10.75
CA SER A 19 9.99 -1.48 10.11
C SER A 19 10.85 -0.81 9.04
N PRO A 20 12.16 -1.10 8.97
CA PRO A 20 13.01 -0.61 7.90
C PRO A 20 12.41 -0.96 6.54
N ASP A 21 12.44 -0.02 5.60
CA ASP A 21 11.94 -0.25 4.25
C ASP A 21 12.89 -1.18 3.49
N HIS A 22 12.40 -2.37 3.11
CA HIS A 22 13.20 -3.40 2.43
C HIS A 22 12.39 -4.08 1.31
N PRO A 23 12.01 -3.34 0.25
CA PRO A 23 11.14 -3.90 -0.77
C PRO A 23 11.82 -5.09 -1.48
N ARG A 24 11.10 -6.22 -1.58
CA ARG A 24 11.52 -7.41 -2.33
C ARG A 24 11.32 -7.18 -3.82
N LEU A 25 12.28 -6.51 -4.45
CA LEU A 25 12.21 -6.14 -5.87
C LEU A 25 12.72 -7.24 -6.79
N THR A 26 12.19 -7.25 -8.00
CA THR A 26 12.76 -8.01 -9.11
C THR A 26 13.43 -7.09 -10.13
N PRO A 27 14.32 -7.62 -11.00
CA PRO A 27 14.80 -6.87 -12.15
C PRO A 27 13.64 -6.29 -12.98
N ASN A 28 13.84 -5.09 -13.54
CA ASN A 28 12.91 -4.36 -14.41
C ASN A 28 11.67 -3.79 -13.73
N VAL A 29 11.66 -3.67 -12.40
CA VAL A 29 10.59 -3.03 -11.65
C VAL A 29 11.18 -1.93 -10.76
N VAL A 30 10.47 -0.81 -10.66
CA VAL A 30 10.77 0.29 -9.76
C VAL A 30 9.63 0.49 -8.77
N VAL A 31 9.98 0.85 -7.53
CA VAL A 31 9.02 1.23 -6.50
C VAL A 31 9.01 2.74 -6.34
N ARG A 32 7.81 3.32 -6.30
CA ARG A 32 7.60 4.75 -6.05
C ARG A 32 6.59 4.94 -4.93
N ASN A 33 6.94 5.73 -3.93
CA ASN A 33 5.98 6.23 -2.97
C ASN A 33 5.35 7.52 -3.53
N VAL A 34 4.03 7.59 -3.56
CA VAL A 34 3.29 8.74 -4.06
C VAL A 34 2.49 9.33 -2.92
N ALA A 35 2.67 10.63 -2.69
CA ALA A 35 1.85 11.41 -1.78
C ALA A 35 0.87 12.27 -2.58
N PHE A 36 -0.37 12.37 -2.13
CA PHE A 36 -1.39 13.20 -2.77
C PHE A 36 -2.42 13.68 -1.74
N ARG A 37 -3.05 14.84 -2.00
CA ARG A 37 -4.20 15.30 -1.22
C ARG A 37 -5.45 14.55 -1.69
N SER A 38 -6.07 13.77 -0.80
CA SER A 38 -7.36 13.15 -1.10
C SER A 38 -8.49 14.12 -0.75
N PHE A 39 -9.28 14.51 -1.76
CA PHE A 39 -10.49 15.30 -1.55
C PHE A 39 -11.56 14.51 -0.77
N ALA A 40 -11.74 13.23 -1.10
CA ALA A 40 -12.74 12.38 -0.44
C ALA A 40 -12.47 12.17 1.05
N LEU A 41 -11.19 12.14 1.46
CA LEU A 41 -10.81 11.95 2.86
C LEU A 41 -10.40 13.27 3.54
N ASN A 42 -10.42 14.38 2.80
CA ASN A 42 -9.91 15.69 3.21
C ASN A 42 -8.58 15.62 3.97
N ARG A 43 -7.63 14.82 3.48
CA ARG A 43 -6.31 14.65 4.09
C ARG A 43 -5.27 14.20 3.08
N ASP A 44 -4.01 14.37 3.44
CA ASP A 44 -2.90 13.84 2.66
C ASP A 44 -2.86 12.32 2.82
N MET A 45 -2.70 11.65 1.68
CA MET A 45 -2.68 10.21 1.57
C MET A 45 -1.40 9.78 0.88
N GLN A 46 -0.99 8.54 1.13
CA GLN A 46 0.16 7.94 0.50
C GLN A 46 -0.21 6.57 -0.04
N TYR A 47 0.41 6.21 -1.16
CA TYR A 47 0.40 4.84 -1.67
C TYR A 47 1.77 4.49 -2.24
N ARG A 48 2.03 3.19 -2.36
CA ARG A 48 3.22 2.66 -3.00
C ARG A 48 2.85 2.03 -4.34
N ALA A 49 3.49 2.51 -5.40
CA ALA A 49 3.35 1.96 -6.74
C ALA A 49 4.54 1.04 -7.07
N VAL A 50 4.23 -0.09 -7.67
CA VAL A 50 5.19 -1.03 -8.25
C VAL A 50 5.01 -0.95 -9.77
N LEU A 51 6.02 -0.45 -10.48
CA LEU A 51 5.92 -0.13 -11.91
C LEU A 51 7.02 -0.84 -12.70
N PRO A 52 6.80 -1.19 -13.97
CA PRO A 52 7.90 -1.52 -14.87
C PRO A 52 8.93 -0.38 -14.90
N SER A 53 10.21 -0.71 -15.06
CA SER A 53 11.30 0.28 -15.15
C SER A 53 11.17 1.22 -16.34
N SER A 54 10.44 0.81 -17.39
CA SER A 54 10.07 1.63 -18.54
C SER A 54 8.57 1.56 -18.78
N VAL A 55 7.92 2.71 -18.84
CA VAL A 55 6.49 2.86 -19.11
C VAL A 55 6.35 3.78 -20.33
N PRO A 56 6.09 3.24 -21.54
CA PRO A 56 5.91 4.05 -22.75
C PRO A 56 4.71 4.99 -22.60
N PRO A 57 4.84 6.28 -22.97
CA PRO A 57 3.85 7.32 -22.67
C PRO A 57 2.50 7.20 -23.40
N GLU A 58 2.31 6.20 -24.26
CA GLU A 58 1.09 6.06 -25.09
C GLU A 58 0.33 4.75 -24.87
N ARG A 59 0.80 3.88 -23.95
CA ARG A 59 0.14 2.60 -23.66
C ARG A 59 -0.66 2.69 -22.37
N LYS A 60 -1.92 2.25 -22.40
CA LYS A 60 -2.69 1.97 -21.18
C LYS A 60 -2.19 0.67 -20.57
N TRP A 61 -1.90 0.68 -19.27
CA TRP A 61 -1.43 -0.48 -18.53
C TRP A 61 -2.53 -0.99 -17.59
N PRO A 62 -2.72 -2.32 -17.47
CA PRO A 62 -3.62 -2.86 -16.45
C PRO A 62 -3.10 -2.47 -15.06
N GLY A 63 -4.01 -1.97 -14.21
CA GLY A 63 -3.73 -1.62 -12.83
C GLY A 63 -4.33 -2.65 -11.87
N VAL A 64 -3.58 -3.01 -10.83
CA VAL A 64 -4.07 -3.85 -9.73
C VAL A 64 -3.92 -3.08 -8.42
N TYR A 65 -5.01 -2.99 -7.66
CA TYR A 65 -5.01 -2.39 -6.34
C TYR A 65 -4.87 -3.49 -5.29
N LEU A 66 -3.85 -3.37 -4.43
CA LEU A 66 -3.65 -4.27 -3.30
C LEU A 66 -3.90 -3.51 -2.01
N LEU A 67 -4.82 -4.03 -1.20
CA LEU A 67 -5.17 -3.46 0.09
C LEU A 67 -4.46 -4.25 1.19
N HIS A 68 -3.80 -3.54 2.10
CA HIS A 68 -3.15 -4.16 3.24
C HIS A 68 -4.17 -4.45 4.36
N GLY A 69 -3.86 -5.42 5.22
CA GLY A 69 -4.66 -5.72 6.42
C GLY A 69 -4.55 -4.65 7.51
N GLY A 70 -5.37 -4.78 8.56
CA GLY A 70 -5.32 -3.89 9.72
C GLY A 70 -3.94 -3.93 10.40
N GLY A 71 -3.38 -2.75 10.70
CA GLY A 71 -2.06 -2.64 11.33
C GLY A 71 -0.87 -2.71 10.35
N ALA A 72 -1.09 -2.87 9.05
CA ALA A 72 -0.07 -2.71 8.00
C ALA A 72 -0.02 -1.26 7.45
N ASP A 73 0.99 -0.93 6.63
CA ASP A 73 1.13 0.37 5.94
C ASP A 73 1.51 0.16 4.46
N ILE A 74 1.83 1.27 3.79
CA ILE A 74 2.18 1.32 2.38
C ILE A 74 3.43 0.49 2.01
N HIS A 75 4.27 0.11 2.99
CA HIS A 75 5.48 -0.67 2.76
C HIS A 75 5.25 -2.18 2.92
N SER A 76 4.27 -2.58 3.74
CA SER A 76 4.14 -3.96 4.22
C SER A 76 4.08 -4.98 3.09
N LEU A 77 3.23 -4.76 2.07
CA LEU A 77 3.12 -5.72 0.97
C LEU A 77 4.42 -5.89 0.19
N THR A 78 5.15 -4.81 -0.11
CA THR A 78 6.42 -4.91 -0.84
C THR A 78 7.56 -5.48 0.00
N ASN A 79 7.51 -5.35 1.32
CA ASN A 79 8.55 -5.84 2.22
C ASN A 79 8.33 -7.32 2.57
N ASP A 80 7.07 -7.72 2.72
CA ASP A 80 6.70 -9.01 3.29
C ASP A 80 6.26 -10.04 2.24
N SER A 81 6.12 -9.64 0.97
CA SER A 81 5.65 -10.52 -0.11
C SER A 81 6.28 -10.23 -1.48
N ASP A 82 6.11 -11.17 -2.42
CA ASP A 82 6.69 -11.10 -3.77
C ASP A 82 5.79 -10.36 -4.78
N VAL A 83 5.01 -9.38 -4.33
CA VAL A 83 4.09 -8.59 -5.18
C VAL A 83 4.78 -7.91 -6.36
N ALA A 84 6.09 -7.65 -6.26
CA ALA A 84 6.91 -7.11 -7.36
C ALA A 84 7.09 -8.09 -8.55
N GLN A 85 6.78 -9.38 -8.39
CA GLN A 85 6.81 -10.36 -9.47
C GLN A 85 5.56 -10.29 -10.36
N PHE A 86 4.46 -9.72 -9.88
CA PHE A 86 3.18 -9.71 -10.59
C PHE A 86 3.22 -8.98 -11.95
N PRO A 87 3.85 -7.80 -12.09
CA PRO A 87 3.95 -7.10 -13.37
C PRO A 87 4.60 -7.92 -14.50
N LYS A 88 5.45 -8.89 -14.17
CA LYS A 88 6.07 -9.79 -15.17
C LYS A 88 5.05 -10.70 -15.86
N ARG A 89 3.96 -11.06 -15.17
CA ARG A 89 2.97 -12.04 -15.65
C ARG A 89 1.88 -11.43 -16.52
N VAL A 90 1.69 -10.11 -16.47
CA VAL A 90 0.67 -9.40 -17.26
C VAL A 90 1.20 -8.82 -18.57
N SER A 91 2.50 -8.99 -18.86
CA SER A 91 3.13 -8.50 -20.10
C SER A 91 3.03 -9.48 -21.28
N CYS A 92 2.44 -10.67 -21.09
CA CYS A 92 2.19 -11.66 -22.15
C CYS A 92 0.78 -11.58 -22.78
N LEU A 93 0.10 -10.44 -22.65
CA LEU A 93 -1.17 -10.14 -23.33
C LEU A 93 -1.00 -8.97 -24.32
#